data_AF-A0A382X5R1-F1
#
_entry.id   AF-A0A382X5R1-F1
#
_cell.length_a   1.000
_cell.length_b   1.000
_cell.length_c   1.000
_cell.angle_alpha   90.00
_cell.angle_beta   90.00
_cell.angle_gamma   90.00
#
_symmetry.space_group_name_H-M   'P 1'
#
loop_
_entity.id
_entity.type
_entity.pdbx_description
1 polymer ?
#
loop_
_entity_poly.entity_id
_entity_poly.type
_entity_poly.pdbx_seq_one_letter_code
_entity_poly.pdbx_strand_id
1 'polypeptide(L)' 'MTEKLIYPVPEGLSNSSHVDEATYQRLYNESVASPDTFWAQQAERLDWIKGWNSVKN' A
#
# COMPACT_ATOMS: atom_id res chain seq x y z
N MET A 1 -31.39 -3.52 -4.42
CA MET A 1 -30.01 -3.95 -4.09
C MET A 1 -29.39 -4.37 -5.40
N THR A 2 -28.51 -3.55 -5.98
CA THR A 2 -27.81 -3.89 -7.23
C THR A 2 -26.95 -5.14 -7.00
N GLU A 3 -27.00 -6.10 -7.91
CA GLU A 3 -26.13 -7.27 -7.86
C GLU A 3 -24.67 -6.82 -7.97
N LYS A 4 -23.84 -7.28 -7.03
CA LYS A 4 -22.42 -6.96 -6.99
C LYS A 4 -21.67 -7.93 -7.89
N LEU A 5 -21.45 -7.55 -9.14
CA LEU A 5 -20.59 -8.28 -10.06
C LEU A 5 -19.14 -8.16 -9.57
N ILE A 6 -18.52 -9.29 -9.21
CA ILE A 6 -17.11 -9.38 -8.87
C ILE A 6 -16.36 -9.94 -10.09
N TYR A 7 -15.38 -9.18 -10.58
CA TYR A 7 -14.53 -9.60 -11.69
C TYR A 7 -13.20 -10.14 -11.15
N PRO A 8 -12.82 -11.38 -11.48
CA PRO A 8 -11.56 -11.94 -11.04
C PRO A 8 -10.39 -11.20 -11.69
N VAL A 9 -9.25 -11.16 -10.98
CA VAL A 9 -8.01 -10.61 -11.51
C VAL A 9 -7.48 -11.55 -12.60
N PRO A 10 -7.22 -11.06 -13.83
CA PRO A 10 -6.61 -11.87 -14.88
C PRO A 10 -5.22 -12.37 -14.48
N GLU A 11 -4.85 -13.60 -14.83
CA GLU A 11 -3.57 -14.22 -14.45
C GLU A 11 -2.35 -13.38 -14.88
N GLY A 12 -2.41 -12.78 -16.07
CA GLY A 12 -1.33 -11.92 -16.57
C GLY A 12 -1.07 -10.71 -15.67
N LEU A 13 -2.12 -10.17 -15.04
CA LEU A 13 -2.00 -9.06 -14.09
C LEU A 13 -1.54 -9.53 -12.72
N SER A 14 -2.01 -10.70 -12.26
CA SER A 14 -1.61 -11.28 -10.98
C SER A 14 -0.08 -11.48 -10.91
N ASN A 15 0.53 -11.98 -11.99
CA ASN A 15 1.97 -12.28 -12.04
C ASN A 15 2.87 -11.05 -12.12
N SER A 16 2.37 -9.92 -12.64
CA SER A 16 3.15 -8.68 -12.80
C SER A 16 2.87 -7.63 -11.73
N SER A 17 1.88 -7.85 -10.87
CA SER A 17 1.48 -6.88 -9.86
C SER A 17 2.48 -6.83 -8.71
N HIS A 18 2.73 -5.64 -8.17
CA HIS A 18 3.63 -5.45 -7.05
C HIS A 18 3.08 -5.97 -5.71
N VAL A 19 1.78 -6.26 -5.66
CA VAL A 19 1.04 -6.59 -4.45
C VAL A 19 -0.08 -7.56 -4.81
N ASP A 20 -0.23 -8.62 -4.02
CA ASP A 20 -1.39 -9.53 -4.04
C ASP A 20 -2.39 -9.18 -2.93
N GLU A 21 -3.52 -9.89 -2.85
CA GLU A 21 -4.56 -9.60 -1.86
C GLU A 21 -4.03 -9.68 -0.41
N ALA A 22 -3.27 -10.73 -0.08
CA ALA A 22 -2.75 -10.92 1.27
C ALA A 22 -1.77 -9.81 1.66
N THR A 23 -0.89 -9.43 0.74
CA THR A 23 0.08 -8.35 0.92
C THR A 23 -0.63 -7.02 1.04
N TYR A 24 -1.66 -6.76 0.23
CA TYR A 24 -2.47 -5.55 0.32
C TYR A 24 -3.10 -5.42 1.71
N GLN A 25 -3.76 -6.48 2.20
CA GLN A 25 -4.41 -6.46 3.51
C GLN A 25 -3.40 -6.19 4.63
N ARG A 26 -2.22 -6.81 4.57
CA ARG A 26 -1.15 -6.58 5.53
C ARG A 26 -0.66 -5.13 5.49
N LEU A 27 -0.29 -4.62 4.31
CA LEU A 27 0.21 -3.25 4.16
C LEU A 27 -0.85 -2.21 4.57
N TYR A 28 -2.12 -2.46 4.24
CA TYR A 28 -3.22 -1.61 4.65
C TYR A 28 -3.35 -1.57 6.18
N ASN A 29 -3.38 -2.74 6.83
CA ASN A 29 -3.45 -2.82 8.28
C ASN A 29 -2.26 -2.11 8.95
N GLU A 30 -1.04 -2.29 8.45
CA GLU A 30 0.16 -1.60 8.95
C GLU A 30 0.06 -0.08 8.76
N SER A 31 -0.40 0.39 7.59
CA SER A 31 -0.55 1.82 7.28
C SER A 31 -1.55 2.54 8.19
N VAL A 32 -2.57 1.83 8.66
CA VAL A 32 -3.60 2.38 9.55
C VAL A 32 -3.19 2.25 11.02
N ALA A 33 -2.65 1.09 11.41
CA ALA A 33 -2.28 0.81 12.80
C ALA A 33 -1.01 1.54 13.25
N SER A 34 -0.07 1.79 12.33
CA SER A 34 1.22 2.43 12.63
C SER A 34 1.63 3.37 11.49
N PRO A 35 0.86 4.46 11.26
CA PRO A 35 1.01 5.33 10.10
C PRO A 35 2.40 5.98 10.02
N ASP A 36 2.95 6.47 11.13
CA ASP A 36 4.24 7.15 11.11
C ASP A 36 5.38 6.22 10.68
N THR A 37 5.40 4.99 11.21
CA THR A 37 6.40 3.98 10.84
C THR A 37 6.25 3.55 9.39
N PHE A 38 5.02 3.24 8.97
CA PHE A 38 4.76 2.78 7.61
C PHE A 38 5.13 3.84 6.58
N TRP A 39 4.65 5.07 6.75
CA TRP A 39 4.87 6.14 5.78
C TRP A 39 6.29 6.69 5.80
N ALA A 40 7.01 6.63 6.93
CA ALA A 40 8.46 6.89 6.96
C ALA A 40 9.20 5.93 6.03
N GLN A 41 8.94 4.62 6.14
CA GLN A 41 9.58 3.61 5.29
C GLN A 41 9.21 3.78 3.81
N GLN A 42 7.96 4.13 3.50
CA GLN A 42 7.57 4.39 2.11
C GLN A 42 8.25 5.66 1.55
N ALA A 43 8.47 6.68 2.37
CA ALA A 43 9.10 7.93 1.96
C ALA A 43 10.60 7.78 1.62
N GLU A 44 11.29 6.76 2.16
CA GLU A 44 12.70 6.46 1.83
C GLU A 44 12.93 6.10 0.35
N ARG A 45 11.87 5.77 -0.40
CA ARG A 45 11.96 5.46 -1.83
C ARG A 45 12.20 6.68 -2.71
N LEU A 46 12.10 7.88 -2.15
CA LEU A 46 12.30 9.14 -2.87
C LEU A 46 13.67 9.73 -2.51
N ASP A 47 14.29 10.39 -3.48
CA ASP A 47 15.52 11.14 -3.23
C ASP A 47 15.17 12.52 -2.66
N TRP A 48 15.44 12.71 -1.38
CA TRP A 48 15.18 13.96 -0.68
C TRP A 48 16.41 14.86 -0.69
N ILE A 49 16.23 16.12 -1.08
CA ILE A 49 17.25 17.16 -0.92
C ILE A 49 17.50 17.44 0.58
N LYS A 50 16.45 17.33 1.40
CA LYS A 50 16.52 17.39 2.86
C LYS A 50 15.43 16.48 3.44
N GLY A 51 15.81 15.66 4.43
CA GLY A 51 14.88 14.76 5.11
C GLY A 51 13.77 15.49 5.88
N TRP A 52 12.80 14.71 6.36
CA TRP A 52 11.66 15.18 7.14
C TRP A 52 11.86 14.91 8.65
N ASN A 53 11.17 15.68 9.48
CA ASN A 53 11.20 15.52 10.95
C ASN A 53 9.92 14.86 11.51
N SER A 54 8.80 14.97 10.79
CA SER A 54 7.50 14.42 11.18
C SER A 54 6.83 13.80 9.95
N VAL A 55 6.11 12.70 10.16
CA VAL A 55 5.48 11.94 9.08
C VAL A 55 3.99 12.29 8.96
N LYS A 56 3.23 12.21 10.06
CA LYS A 56 1.82 12.62 10.14
C LYS A 56 1.61 13.68 11.24
N ASN A 57 0.68 14.61 11.02
CA ASN A 57 0.21 15.61 12.00
C ASN A 57 -1.26 15.37 12.36
#